data_AF-A0A8H7W6V5-F1
#
_entry.id   AF-A0A8H7W6V5-F1
#
_cell.length_a   1.000
_cell.length_b   1.000
_cell.length_c   1.000
_cell.angle_alpha   90.00
_cell.angle_beta   90.00
_cell.angle_gamma   90.00
#
_symmetry.space_group_name_H-M   'P 1'
#
loop_
_entity.id
_entity.type
_entity.pdbx_description
1 polymer ?
#
loop_
_entity_poly.entity_id
_entity_poly.type
_entity_poly.pdbx_seq_one_letter_code
_entity_poly.pdbx_strand_id
1 'polypeptide(L)'
;MHLFVLALSGLLITALPAPMLNSRHVVHERRDRLPTHWVKSARIHEDSVIPMRVALTQNNLHRADEFMMDVSHPDSPNFGKHWTAKEVAEMFAPSQETVSLIHDWLAQSGISSDRIKESQSLNWIHANVTVSEAERLLNTKYYEFTHLESGQTHVACEEYSVPEHVQGHVDFITPTLHFDTKIEGRKKRRAMDASDIALAKRQISAAGHNVQPGIGHSIGSPGDKSLPKNGGRIPFGTIIDQLKHCDVSIVPNCLRASYQFPQAIIANPKNSYGIVEYTPQAYLPGDLDKFFGNFSPSAVGQRPILDSIDGGYLQTDRQAFDYNGESDLDFEYAMSLVYPQKVTLYQVGDSYEGASFNNFLDAIDGSYCTYQGGDDPTQDASYPDTEGTGLGVYKGPEIW
;
A
#
# COMPACT_ATOMS: atom_id res chain seq x y z
N MET A 1 66.41 22.65 -58.39
CA MET A 1 65.22 22.92 -57.52
C MET A 1 64.21 21.82 -57.79
N HIS A 2 64.18 20.79 -56.94
CA HIS A 2 63.27 19.65 -57.07
C HIS A 2 61.94 19.96 -56.36
N LEU A 3 60.82 19.85 -57.07
CA LEU A 3 59.47 19.88 -56.48
C LEU A 3 59.08 18.45 -56.06
N PHE A 4 58.82 18.27 -54.77
CA PHE A 4 58.17 17.10 -54.20
C PHE A 4 56.65 17.34 -54.17
N VAL A 5 55.87 16.46 -54.77
CA VAL A 5 54.41 16.41 -54.63
C VAL A 5 54.08 15.27 -53.67
N LEU A 6 53.60 15.61 -52.47
CA LEU A 6 53.07 14.68 -51.48
C LEU A 6 51.57 14.51 -51.72
N ALA A 7 51.15 13.30 -52.09
CA ALA A 7 49.74 12.92 -52.18
C ALA A 7 49.27 12.40 -50.81
N LEU A 8 48.35 13.14 -50.16
CA LEU A 8 47.67 12.70 -48.94
C LEU A 8 46.43 11.89 -49.34
N SER A 9 46.39 10.60 -48.97
CA SER A 9 45.22 9.73 -49.12
C SER A 9 44.38 9.80 -47.84
N GLY A 10 43.17 10.38 -47.91
CA GLY A 10 42.21 10.35 -46.81
C GLY A 10 41.46 9.02 -46.76
N LEU A 11 41.60 8.27 -45.67
CA LEU A 11 40.70 7.16 -45.35
C LEU A 11 39.36 7.74 -44.84
N LEU A 12 38.30 7.64 -45.66
CA LEU A 12 36.93 7.77 -45.18
C LEU A 12 36.51 6.44 -44.54
N ILE A 13 36.42 6.43 -43.20
CA ILE A 13 35.70 5.39 -42.47
C ILE A 13 34.21 5.67 -42.66
N THR A 14 33.56 4.88 -43.50
CA THR A 14 32.10 4.86 -43.60
C THR A 14 31.57 4.08 -42.41
N ALA A 15 30.96 4.78 -41.45
CA ALA A 15 30.17 4.13 -40.41
C ALA A 15 28.92 3.55 -41.06
N LEU A 16 28.90 2.24 -41.28
CA LEU A 16 27.68 1.51 -41.61
C LEU A 16 26.77 1.55 -40.38
N PRO A 17 25.54 2.08 -40.45
CA PRO A 17 24.58 1.90 -39.38
C PRO A 17 24.35 0.40 -39.21
N ALA A 18 24.56 -0.11 -37.98
CA ALA A 18 24.17 -1.47 -37.64
C ALA A 18 22.67 -1.63 -37.96
N PRO A 19 22.25 -2.73 -38.61
CA PRO A 19 20.84 -2.96 -38.86
C PRO A 19 20.13 -3.00 -37.51
N MET A 20 19.26 -2.01 -37.27
CA MET A 20 18.28 -2.11 -36.19
C MET A 20 17.57 -3.44 -36.40
N LEU A 21 17.67 -4.36 -35.45
CA LEU A 21 16.90 -5.58 -35.48
C LEU A 21 15.45 -5.13 -35.63
N ASN A 22 14.86 -5.36 -36.79
CA ASN A 22 13.48 -5.00 -37.07
C ASN A 22 12.64 -6.02 -36.31
N SER A 23 12.59 -5.83 -34.98
CA SER A 23 12.03 -6.79 -34.06
C SER A 23 10.52 -6.81 -34.28
N ARG A 24 10.03 -7.98 -34.67
CA ARG A 24 8.60 -8.19 -34.89
C ARG A 24 7.89 -7.90 -33.57
N HIS A 25 6.98 -6.94 -33.59
CA HIS A 25 6.11 -6.68 -32.45
C HIS A 25 4.99 -7.73 -32.43
N VAL A 26 4.68 -8.22 -31.24
CA VAL A 26 3.60 -9.15 -30.96
C VAL A 26 2.66 -8.51 -29.95
N VAL A 27 1.36 -8.75 -30.10
CA VAL A 27 0.35 -8.23 -29.17
C VAL A 27 0.63 -8.81 -27.79
N HIS A 28 0.85 -7.95 -26.81
CA HIS A 28 1.08 -8.34 -25.41
C HIS A 28 -0.25 -8.47 -24.70
N GLU A 29 -1.05 -7.41 -24.74
CA GLU A 29 -2.39 -7.37 -24.17
C GLU A 29 -3.36 -6.67 -25.12
N ARG A 30 -4.61 -7.16 -25.12
CA ARG A 30 -5.75 -6.56 -25.82
C ARG A 30 -6.99 -6.68 -24.97
N ARG A 31 -7.83 -5.65 -25.01
CA ARG A 31 -9.15 -5.64 -24.39
C ARG A 31 -10.22 -5.49 -25.45
N ASP A 32 -11.10 -6.48 -25.56
CA ASP A 32 -12.18 -6.48 -26.55
C ASP A 32 -13.39 -5.60 -26.14
N ARG A 33 -13.49 -5.24 -24.86
CA ARG A 33 -14.60 -4.45 -24.29
C ARG A 33 -14.10 -3.44 -23.26
N LEU A 34 -14.47 -2.18 -23.43
CA LEU A 34 -14.20 -1.15 -22.43
C LEU A 34 -14.93 -1.45 -21.11
N PRO A 35 -14.37 -1.06 -19.96
CA PRO A 35 -15.09 -1.08 -18.69
C PRO A 35 -16.42 -0.33 -18.81
N THR A 36 -17.42 -0.79 -18.07
CA THR A 36 -18.74 -0.15 -18.03
C THR A 36 -18.59 1.33 -17.69
N HIS A 37 -19.39 2.18 -18.33
CA HIS A 37 -19.42 3.64 -18.13
C HIS A 37 -18.21 4.45 -18.63
N TRP A 38 -17.18 3.83 -19.22
CA TRP A 38 -16.11 4.57 -19.89
C TRP A 38 -16.37 4.70 -21.39
N VAL A 39 -16.17 5.90 -21.93
CA VAL A 39 -16.26 6.18 -23.36
C VAL A 39 -14.96 6.76 -23.88
N LYS A 40 -14.56 6.34 -25.08
CA LYS A 40 -13.40 6.87 -25.78
C LYS A 40 -13.71 8.29 -26.25
N SER A 41 -12.93 9.27 -25.81
CA SER A 41 -13.21 10.69 -26.01
C SER A 41 -12.34 11.29 -27.11
N ALA A 42 -11.04 11.47 -26.84
CA ALA A 42 -10.13 12.17 -27.74
C ALA A 42 -8.77 11.48 -27.83
N ARG A 43 -8.03 11.74 -28.92
CA ARG A 43 -6.62 11.31 -28.99
C ARG A 43 -5.77 12.29 -28.18
N ILE A 44 -4.83 11.75 -27.42
CA ILE A 44 -3.94 12.59 -26.60
C ILE A 44 -2.88 13.25 -27.49
N HIS A 45 -2.48 14.46 -27.13
CA HIS A 45 -1.43 15.19 -27.83
C HIS A 45 -0.10 14.44 -27.73
N GLU A 46 0.66 14.39 -28.82
CA GLU A 46 1.87 13.57 -28.94
C GLU A 46 2.99 13.96 -27.97
N ASP A 47 3.03 15.24 -27.57
CA ASP A 47 4.00 15.78 -26.62
C ASP A 47 3.58 15.66 -25.15
N SER A 48 2.37 15.18 -24.85
CA SER A 48 1.93 14.97 -23.47
C SER A 48 2.80 13.90 -22.80
N VAL A 49 3.22 14.13 -21.56
CA VAL A 49 4.07 13.21 -20.80
C VAL A 49 3.20 12.29 -19.94
N ILE A 50 3.47 10.99 -19.99
CA ILE A 50 2.83 9.97 -19.17
C ILE A 50 3.88 9.25 -18.28
N PRO A 51 3.55 8.95 -17.02
CA PRO A 51 4.40 8.17 -16.13
C PRO A 51 4.25 6.68 -16.44
N MET A 52 5.03 6.18 -17.39
CA MET A 52 5.00 4.77 -17.79
C MET A 52 5.73 3.90 -16.76
N ARG A 53 5.13 2.76 -16.43
CA ARG A 53 5.69 1.74 -15.54
C ARG A 53 5.62 0.39 -16.23
N VAL A 54 6.75 -0.31 -16.28
CA VAL A 54 6.88 -1.64 -16.84
C VAL A 54 6.98 -2.62 -15.67
N ALA A 55 5.98 -3.47 -15.52
CA ALA A 55 6.00 -4.58 -14.58
C ALA A 55 6.83 -5.72 -15.18
N LEU A 56 7.87 -6.13 -14.47
CA LEU A 56 8.77 -7.18 -14.92
C LEU A 56 8.27 -8.54 -14.47
N THR A 57 8.49 -9.57 -15.29
CA THR A 57 8.15 -10.94 -14.92
C THR A 57 8.98 -11.37 -13.70
N GLN A 58 8.28 -11.67 -12.61
CA GLN A 58 8.89 -12.07 -11.33
C GLN A 58 9.38 -13.51 -11.36
N ASN A 59 10.41 -13.81 -10.57
CA ASN A 59 10.90 -15.17 -10.37
C ASN A 59 10.18 -15.86 -9.21
N ASN A 60 10.22 -17.19 -9.19
CA ASN A 60 9.81 -18.02 -8.04
C ASN A 60 8.35 -17.90 -7.56
N LEU A 61 7.45 -17.21 -8.27
CA LEU A 61 6.04 -17.10 -7.88
C LEU A 61 5.36 -18.46 -7.67
N HIS A 62 5.69 -19.46 -8.50
CA HIS A 62 5.20 -20.84 -8.36
C HIS A 62 5.61 -21.54 -7.05
N ARG A 63 6.56 -20.96 -6.29
CA ARG A 63 7.05 -21.45 -5.00
C ARG A 63 6.61 -20.57 -3.83
N ALA A 64 5.79 -19.55 -4.05
CA ALA A 64 5.36 -18.64 -2.99
C ALA A 64 4.69 -19.39 -1.82
N ASP A 65 3.86 -20.40 -2.12
CA ASP A 65 3.25 -21.27 -1.11
C ASP A 65 4.30 -22.07 -0.33
N GLU A 66 5.27 -22.67 -1.02
CA GLU A 66 6.39 -23.40 -0.39
C GLU A 66 7.15 -22.50 0.60
N PHE A 67 7.49 -21.28 0.17
CA PHE A 67 8.21 -20.32 1.01
C PHE A 67 7.39 -19.86 2.22
N MET A 68 6.11 -19.57 2.00
CA MET A 68 5.19 -19.18 3.06
C MET A 68 5.06 -20.31 4.09
N MET A 69 4.90 -21.56 3.64
CA MET A 69 4.81 -22.72 4.52
C MET A 69 6.13 -23.02 5.23
N ASP A 70 7.28 -22.80 4.59
CA ASP A 70 8.60 -22.99 5.22
C ASP A 70 8.78 -22.09 6.45
N VAL A 71 8.30 -20.85 6.42
CA VAL A 71 8.43 -19.92 7.56
C VAL A 71 7.25 -19.95 8.54
N SER A 72 6.10 -20.53 8.15
CA SER A 72 4.87 -20.50 8.96
C SER A 72 4.42 -21.85 9.51
N HIS A 73 4.86 -22.98 8.95
CA HIS A 73 4.47 -24.31 9.43
C HIS A 73 5.27 -24.70 10.68
N PRO A 74 4.65 -25.10 11.80
CA PRO A 74 5.35 -25.35 13.07
C PRO A 74 6.37 -26.51 13.02
N ASP A 75 6.17 -27.47 12.12
CA ASP A 75 7.13 -28.58 11.93
C ASP A 75 8.33 -28.19 11.04
N SER A 76 8.31 -27.01 10.43
CA SER A 76 9.43 -26.54 9.61
C SER A 76 10.63 -26.15 10.49
N PRO A 77 11.86 -26.50 10.10
CA PRO A 77 13.06 -25.97 10.76
C PRO A 77 13.21 -24.44 10.62
N ASN A 78 12.43 -23.79 9.76
CA ASN A 78 12.41 -22.35 9.55
C ASN A 78 11.18 -21.64 10.13
N PHE A 79 10.35 -22.34 10.90
CA PHE A 79 9.20 -21.75 11.59
C PHE A 79 9.56 -20.47 12.36
N GLY A 80 8.81 -19.39 12.11
CA GLY A 80 8.98 -18.08 12.72
C GLY A 80 10.14 -17.24 12.17
N LYS A 81 10.92 -17.76 11.20
CA LYS A 81 11.99 -17.01 10.53
C LYS A 81 11.44 -16.28 9.30
N HIS A 82 10.47 -15.40 9.53
CA HIS A 82 9.87 -14.60 8.46
C HIS A 82 10.90 -13.71 7.77
N TRP A 83 10.68 -13.50 6.48
CA TRP A 83 11.56 -12.68 5.65
C TRP A 83 11.40 -11.20 5.95
N THR A 84 12.50 -10.47 5.82
CA THR A 84 12.49 -9.02 5.69
C THR A 84 11.89 -8.61 4.34
N ALA A 85 11.39 -7.38 4.24
CA ALA A 85 10.90 -6.82 2.97
C ALA A 85 11.96 -6.92 1.84
N LYS A 86 13.24 -6.76 2.20
CA LYS A 86 14.37 -6.93 1.27
C LYS A 86 14.49 -8.37 0.77
N GLU A 87 14.43 -9.36 1.66
CA GLU A 87 14.51 -10.78 1.27
C GLU A 87 13.32 -11.18 0.38
N VAL A 88 12.12 -10.64 0.63
CA VAL A 88 10.96 -10.80 -0.26
C VAL A 88 11.28 -10.21 -1.64
N ALA A 89 11.69 -8.94 -1.70
CA ALA A 89 12.02 -8.28 -2.97
C ALA A 89 13.10 -9.05 -3.75
N GLU A 90 14.18 -9.47 -3.09
CA GLU A 90 15.28 -10.22 -3.73
C GLU A 90 14.86 -11.63 -4.18
N MET A 91 13.98 -12.32 -3.45
CA MET A 91 13.53 -13.66 -3.82
C MET A 91 12.67 -13.67 -5.09
N PHE A 92 11.81 -12.68 -5.24
CA PHE A 92 10.89 -12.57 -6.37
C PHE A 92 11.41 -11.66 -7.48
N ALA A 93 12.56 -11.01 -7.29
CA ALA A 93 13.18 -10.13 -8.27
C ALA A 93 13.36 -10.82 -9.63
N PRO A 94 13.17 -10.10 -10.75
CA PRO A 94 13.42 -10.61 -12.09
C PRO A 94 14.91 -10.97 -12.29
N SER A 95 15.21 -11.75 -13.32
CA SER A 95 16.61 -12.07 -13.63
C SER A 95 17.37 -10.82 -14.09
N GLN A 96 18.68 -10.79 -13.87
CA GLN A 96 19.53 -9.71 -14.40
C GLN A 96 19.47 -9.61 -15.93
N GLU A 97 19.20 -10.73 -16.60
CA GLU A 97 18.91 -10.77 -18.04
C GLU A 97 17.63 -10.01 -18.38
N THR A 98 16.52 -10.27 -17.66
CA THR A 98 15.26 -9.52 -17.80
C THR A 98 15.49 -8.02 -17.63
N VAL A 99 16.13 -7.63 -16.52
CA VAL A 99 16.35 -6.21 -16.22
C VAL A 99 17.20 -5.54 -17.31
N SER A 100 18.33 -6.15 -17.68
CA SER A 100 19.23 -5.61 -18.71
C SER A 100 18.54 -5.49 -20.07
N LEU A 101 17.77 -6.51 -20.46
CA LEU A 101 17.05 -6.55 -21.73
C LEU A 101 16.01 -5.42 -21.81
N ILE A 102 15.28 -5.16 -20.73
CA ILE A 102 14.28 -4.08 -20.71
C ILE A 102 14.95 -2.71 -20.73
N HIS A 103 16.04 -2.50 -19.98
CA HIS A 103 16.82 -1.26 -20.07
C HIS A 103 17.33 -1.01 -21.49
N ASP A 104 17.91 -2.03 -22.12
CA ASP A 104 18.43 -1.94 -23.49
C ASP A 104 17.31 -1.65 -24.50
N TRP A 105 16.15 -2.29 -24.36
CA TRP A 105 14.99 -2.06 -25.21
C TRP A 105 14.45 -0.63 -25.09
N LEU A 106 14.31 -0.10 -23.87
CA LEU A 106 13.87 1.27 -23.63
C LEU A 106 14.87 2.29 -24.20
N ALA A 107 16.18 2.06 -23.97
CA ALA A 107 17.25 2.91 -24.49
C ALA A 107 17.31 2.92 -26.03
N GLN A 108 17.23 1.75 -26.67
CA GLN A 108 17.22 1.62 -28.14
C GLN A 108 15.97 2.27 -28.76
N SER A 109 14.87 2.34 -28.00
CA SER A 109 13.64 3.02 -28.41
C SER A 109 13.72 4.55 -28.24
N GLY A 110 14.84 5.08 -27.72
CA GLY A 110 15.10 6.51 -27.58
C GLY A 110 14.72 7.08 -26.21
N ILE A 111 14.39 6.23 -25.23
CA ILE A 111 14.16 6.67 -23.86
C ILE A 111 15.51 6.75 -23.16
N SER A 112 15.92 7.97 -22.82
CA SER A 112 17.23 8.22 -22.20
C SER A 112 17.32 7.53 -20.83
N SER A 113 18.47 6.94 -20.53
CA SER A 113 18.69 6.12 -19.33
C SER A 113 18.55 6.92 -18.02
N ASP A 114 18.73 8.24 -18.04
CA ASP A 114 18.49 9.11 -16.88
C ASP A 114 17.02 9.23 -16.48
N ARG A 115 16.08 8.92 -17.40
CA ARG A 115 14.64 8.88 -17.12
C ARG A 115 14.16 7.53 -16.60
N ILE A 116 15.00 6.50 -16.66
CA ILE A 116 14.64 5.13 -16.29
C ILE A 116 15.07 4.89 -14.84
N LYS A 117 14.13 4.42 -14.01
CA LYS A 117 14.38 4.14 -12.59
C LYS A 117 13.80 2.79 -12.20
N GLU A 118 14.56 2.03 -11.41
CA GLU A 118 14.06 0.81 -10.79
C GLU A 118 13.36 1.13 -9.46
N SER A 119 12.33 0.36 -9.15
CA SER A 119 11.65 0.38 -7.84
C SER A 119 12.47 -0.29 -6.74
N GLN A 120 12.15 0.00 -5.48
CA GLN A 120 12.77 -0.66 -4.33
C GLN A 120 12.39 -2.15 -4.23
N SER A 121 11.22 -2.53 -4.75
CA SER A 121 10.76 -3.93 -4.82
C SER A 121 11.39 -4.71 -5.97
N LEU A 122 12.22 -4.07 -6.81
CA LEU A 122 12.97 -4.64 -7.93
C LEU A 122 12.12 -5.18 -9.10
N ASN A 123 10.79 -5.13 -8.99
CA ASN A 123 9.87 -5.72 -9.98
C ASN A 123 9.36 -4.69 -11.01
N TRP A 124 9.73 -3.43 -10.85
CA TRP A 124 9.23 -2.33 -11.68
C TRP A 124 10.35 -1.47 -12.24
N ILE A 125 10.17 -1.06 -13.50
CA ILE A 125 10.92 0.00 -14.16
C ILE A 125 9.98 1.17 -14.46
N HIS A 126 10.33 2.36 -13.98
CA HIS A 126 9.58 3.60 -14.16
C HIS A 126 10.28 4.50 -15.19
N ALA A 127 9.52 5.08 -16.11
CA ALA A 127 9.99 6.04 -17.08
C ALA A 127 8.91 7.07 -17.43
N ASN A 128 9.25 8.36 -17.33
CA ASN A 128 8.40 9.42 -17.86
C ASN A 128 8.66 9.55 -19.37
N VAL A 129 7.64 9.31 -20.19
CA VAL A 129 7.74 9.28 -21.66
C VAL A 129 6.68 10.18 -22.29
N THR A 130 6.96 10.71 -23.48
CA THR A 130 5.90 11.38 -24.27
C THR A 130 4.95 10.34 -24.87
N VAL A 131 3.73 10.75 -25.19
CA VAL A 131 2.78 9.89 -25.92
C VAL A 131 3.37 9.42 -27.24
N SER A 132 4.11 10.28 -27.96
CA SER A 132 4.82 9.89 -29.19
C SER A 132 5.85 8.78 -28.96
N GLU A 133 6.62 8.87 -27.86
CA GLU A 133 7.55 7.82 -27.46
C GLU A 133 6.83 6.52 -27.12
N ALA A 134 5.76 6.58 -26.31
CA ALA A 134 5.00 5.42 -25.88
C ALA A 134 4.27 4.73 -27.04
N GLU A 135 3.61 5.49 -27.92
CA GLU A 135 2.93 4.95 -29.12
C GLU A 135 3.90 4.21 -30.04
N ARG A 136 5.14 4.72 -30.18
CA ARG A 136 6.19 4.10 -30.98
C ARG A 136 6.79 2.87 -30.30
N LEU A 137 7.04 2.94 -28.99
CA LEU A 137 7.58 1.85 -28.19
C LEU A 137 6.64 0.63 -28.16
N LEU A 138 5.35 0.91 -27.98
CA LEU A 138 4.32 -0.11 -27.72
C LEU A 138 3.45 -0.42 -28.95
N ASN A 139 3.81 0.14 -30.11
CA ASN A 139 3.05 0.05 -31.36
C ASN A 139 1.53 0.19 -31.15
N THR A 140 1.13 1.29 -30.50
CA THR A 140 -0.26 1.55 -30.08
C THR A 140 -0.67 3.00 -30.34
N LYS A 141 -1.90 3.34 -29.97
CA LYS A 141 -2.46 4.70 -29.98
C LYS A 141 -3.11 5.01 -28.65
N TYR A 142 -2.69 6.12 -28.04
CA TYR A 142 -3.21 6.56 -26.75
C TYR A 142 -4.41 7.48 -26.93
N TYR A 143 -5.41 7.26 -26.09
CA TYR A 143 -6.63 8.03 -26.06
C TYR A 143 -6.97 8.44 -24.63
N GLU A 144 -7.65 9.57 -24.55
CA GLU A 144 -8.39 9.97 -23.36
C GLU A 144 -9.74 9.26 -23.39
N PHE A 145 -10.08 8.61 -22.29
CA PHE A 145 -11.39 8.05 -22.02
C PHE A 145 -12.06 8.90 -20.95
N THR A 146 -13.36 9.12 -21.07
CA THR A 146 -14.14 9.85 -20.08
C THR A 146 -15.16 8.92 -19.44
N HIS A 147 -15.24 8.94 -18.12
CA HIS A 147 -16.27 8.22 -17.38
C HIS A 147 -17.59 9.00 -17.43
N LEU A 148 -18.68 8.34 -17.85
CA LEU A 148 -19.96 8.98 -18.15
C LEU A 148 -20.66 9.62 -16.95
N GLU A 149 -20.44 9.08 -15.74
CA GLU A 149 -21.15 9.57 -14.54
C GLU A 149 -20.36 10.64 -13.78
N SER A 150 -19.04 10.45 -13.66
CA SER A 150 -18.15 11.37 -12.93
C SER A 150 -17.60 12.49 -13.83
N GLY A 151 -17.48 12.24 -15.14
CA GLY A 151 -16.82 13.15 -16.09
C GLY A 151 -15.29 13.09 -16.02
N GLN A 152 -14.72 12.22 -15.18
CA GLN A 152 -13.29 12.06 -15.00
C GLN A 152 -12.65 11.46 -16.25
N THR A 153 -11.39 11.82 -16.51
CA THR A 153 -10.63 11.35 -17.67
C THR A 153 -9.53 10.37 -17.30
N HIS A 154 -9.25 9.41 -18.18
CA HIS A 154 -8.23 8.40 -18.01
C HIS A 154 -7.45 8.22 -19.33
N VAL A 155 -6.14 8.03 -19.22
CA VAL A 155 -5.23 7.84 -20.36
C VAL A 155 -5.01 6.35 -20.58
N ALA A 156 -5.45 5.82 -21.71
CA ALA A 156 -5.38 4.40 -21.98
C ALA A 156 -5.24 4.07 -23.48
N CYS A 157 -5.07 2.79 -23.78
CA CYS A 157 -5.15 2.20 -25.12
C CYS A 157 -5.95 0.88 -25.08
N GLU A 158 -6.39 0.41 -26.25
CA GLU A 158 -7.25 -0.80 -26.36
C GLU A 158 -6.44 -2.09 -26.61
N GLU A 159 -5.23 -1.95 -27.13
CA GLU A 159 -4.25 -3.01 -27.29
C GLU A 159 -2.85 -2.40 -27.36
N TYR A 160 -1.83 -3.17 -26.98
CA TYR A 160 -0.45 -2.79 -27.25
C TYR A 160 0.41 -4.01 -27.55
N SER A 161 1.52 -3.74 -28.22
CA SER A 161 2.46 -4.78 -28.65
C SER A 161 3.86 -4.45 -28.13
N VAL A 162 4.64 -5.48 -27.88
CA VAL A 162 6.07 -5.37 -27.55
C VAL A 162 6.87 -6.24 -28.51
N PRO A 163 8.19 -6.03 -28.67
CA PRO A 163 9.02 -6.97 -29.42
C PRO A 163 8.87 -8.41 -28.92
N GLU A 164 8.89 -9.39 -29.83
CA GLU A 164 8.73 -10.81 -29.50
C GLU A 164 9.74 -11.31 -28.44
N HIS A 165 10.95 -10.77 -28.43
CA HIS A 165 11.98 -11.10 -27.44
C HIS A 165 11.81 -10.37 -26.10
N VAL A 166 10.95 -9.35 -26.01
CA VAL A 166 10.62 -8.60 -24.78
C VAL A 166 9.41 -9.21 -24.09
N GLN A 167 8.50 -9.83 -24.85
CA GLN A 167 7.19 -10.31 -24.36
C GLN A 167 7.29 -11.17 -23.09
N GLY A 168 8.25 -12.09 -23.02
CA GLY A 168 8.42 -12.99 -21.86
C GLY A 168 9.05 -12.36 -20.62
N HIS A 169 9.45 -11.09 -20.69
CA HIS A 169 10.12 -10.34 -19.62
C HIS A 169 9.24 -9.25 -19.00
N VAL A 170 8.07 -9.00 -19.61
CA VAL A 170 7.09 -8.00 -19.20
C VAL A 170 5.84 -8.75 -18.74
N ASP A 171 5.35 -8.46 -17.54
CA ASP A 171 4.03 -8.93 -17.11
C ASP A 171 2.96 -8.03 -17.73
N PHE A 172 3.03 -6.72 -17.46
CA PHE A 172 2.19 -5.70 -18.08
C PHE A 172 2.85 -4.31 -18.03
N ILE A 173 2.27 -3.34 -18.73
CA ILE A 173 2.75 -1.95 -18.78
C ILE A 173 1.59 -1.02 -18.46
N THR A 174 1.78 -0.01 -17.61
CA THR A 174 0.75 1.00 -17.28
C THR A 174 1.29 2.42 -17.53
N PRO A 175 0.47 3.40 -17.95
CA PRO A 175 -0.95 3.30 -18.28
C PRO A 175 -1.18 2.66 -19.67
N THR A 176 -2.05 1.66 -19.78
CA THR A 176 -2.42 1.01 -21.06
C THR A 176 -3.89 0.57 -21.06
N LEU A 177 -4.21 -0.69 -20.80
CA LEU A 177 -5.56 -1.23 -20.70
C LEU A 177 -6.11 -1.22 -19.27
N HIS A 178 -5.27 -0.82 -18.31
CA HIS A 178 -5.53 -0.82 -16.88
C HIS A 178 -6.23 0.48 -16.49
N PHE A 179 -7.56 0.50 -16.57
CA PHE A 179 -8.40 1.60 -16.08
C PHE A 179 -8.39 1.62 -14.55
N ASP A 180 -7.28 2.06 -13.99
CA ASP A 180 -6.96 2.16 -12.56
C ASP A 180 -7.38 3.52 -11.95
N THR A 181 -8.09 4.35 -12.71
CA THR A 181 -8.57 5.64 -12.23
C THR A 181 -9.82 5.50 -11.35
N LYS A 182 -9.68 5.91 -10.08
CA LYS A 182 -10.73 6.00 -9.05
C LYS A 182 -11.86 6.93 -9.49
N ILE A 183 -13.08 6.39 -9.66
CA ILE A 183 -14.24 7.11 -10.22
C ILE A 183 -14.91 7.94 -9.12
N GLU A 184 -14.81 9.26 -9.19
CA GLU A 184 -15.45 10.18 -8.24
C GLU A 184 -16.99 10.05 -8.26
N GLY A 185 -17.60 9.62 -7.15
CA GLY A 185 -19.05 9.42 -7.01
C GLY A 185 -19.79 10.65 -6.46
N ARG A 186 -20.78 11.18 -7.19
CA ARG A 186 -21.54 12.38 -6.75
C ARG A 186 -22.64 12.05 -5.72
N LYS A 187 -22.39 12.14 -4.40
CA LYS A 187 -23.45 12.02 -3.35
C LYS A 187 -23.39 13.07 -2.20
N LYS A 188 -24.50 13.17 -1.45
CA LYS A 188 -25.09 14.36 -0.79
C LYS A 188 -24.33 14.92 0.45
N ARG A 189 -24.34 16.26 0.55
CA ARG A 189 -23.48 17.16 1.34
C ARG A 189 -24.04 17.59 2.72
N ARG A 190 -23.17 17.80 3.72
CA ARG A 190 -23.32 18.85 4.77
C ARG A 190 -21.97 19.24 5.39
N ALA A 191 -21.72 20.54 5.56
CA ALA A 191 -20.47 21.12 6.09
C ALA A 191 -20.44 21.23 7.63
N MET A 192 -19.23 21.18 8.21
CA MET A 192 -18.88 21.37 9.64
C MET A 192 -18.35 22.80 9.93
N ASP A 193 -18.21 23.18 11.21
CA ASP A 193 -18.02 24.58 11.64
C ASP A 193 -16.60 24.96 12.13
N ALA A 194 -16.42 26.22 12.54
CA ALA A 194 -15.13 26.83 12.85
C ALA A 194 -14.42 26.30 14.11
N SER A 195 -15.14 25.63 15.02
CA SER A 195 -14.56 25.06 16.24
C SER A 195 -13.80 23.76 15.95
N ASP A 196 -14.28 22.98 14.99
CA ASP A 196 -13.66 21.76 14.46
C ASP A 196 -12.28 22.06 13.83
N ILE A 197 -12.11 23.28 13.32
CA ILE A 197 -10.92 23.76 12.60
C ILE A 197 -9.68 23.89 13.48
N ALA A 198 -9.87 24.26 14.75
CA ALA A 198 -8.78 24.58 15.65
C ALA A 198 -8.11 23.31 16.24
N LEU A 199 -8.83 22.19 16.33
CA LEU A 199 -8.30 20.93 16.86
C LEU A 199 -7.41 20.21 15.84
N ALA A 200 -7.84 20.11 14.58
CA ALA A 200 -7.10 19.40 13.52
C ALA A 200 -5.68 19.94 13.32
N LYS A 201 -5.50 21.27 13.38
CA LYS A 201 -4.19 21.93 13.20
C LYS A 201 -3.19 21.67 14.34
N ARG A 202 -3.65 21.22 15.51
CA ARG A 202 -2.79 21.03 16.70
C ARG A 202 -2.19 19.64 16.82
N GLN A 203 -2.74 18.65 16.12
CA GLN A 203 -2.34 17.24 16.26
C GLN A 203 -1.39 16.75 15.16
N ILE A 204 -1.34 17.45 14.01
CA ILE A 204 -0.47 17.13 12.87
C ILE A 204 1.03 17.38 13.18
N SER A 205 1.36 18.20 14.19
CA SER A 205 2.77 18.55 14.51
C SER A 205 3.51 17.56 15.42
N ALA A 206 2.95 16.37 15.71
CA ALA A 206 3.54 15.40 16.64
C ALA A 206 4.13 14.13 15.96
N ALA A 207 4.08 14.02 14.64
CA ALA A 207 4.58 12.85 13.91
C ALA A 207 6.07 13.02 13.53
N GLY A 208 6.96 12.59 14.42
CA GLY A 208 8.35 12.31 14.09
C GLY A 208 8.66 10.86 14.43
N HIS A 209 8.83 10.00 13.42
CA HIS A 209 9.21 8.60 13.62
C HIS A 209 10.57 8.32 13.00
N ASN A 210 11.53 7.93 13.85
CA ASN A 210 12.77 7.26 13.47
C ASN A 210 12.65 5.83 13.99
N VAL A 211 12.30 4.87 13.12
CA VAL A 211 12.39 3.44 13.43
C VAL A 211 13.61 2.90 12.70
N GLN A 212 14.60 2.40 13.45
CA GLN A 212 15.72 1.67 12.88
C GLN A 212 15.41 0.17 12.85
N PRO A 213 15.60 -0.51 11.71
CA PRO A 213 15.44 -1.95 11.61
C PRO A 213 16.67 -2.66 12.18
N GLY A 214 16.50 -3.68 13.02
CA GLY A 214 17.64 -4.48 13.46
C GLY A 214 17.40 -5.53 14.54
N ILE A 215 17.62 -6.78 14.11
CA ILE A 215 18.06 -7.95 14.88
C ILE A 215 16.93 -8.74 15.55
N GLY A 216 16.35 -9.67 14.77
CA GLY A 216 15.59 -10.80 15.27
C GLY A 216 16.51 -11.78 16.03
N HIS A 217 16.04 -12.25 17.18
CA HIS A 217 16.64 -13.39 17.88
C HIS A 217 15.85 -14.66 17.53
N SER A 218 16.52 -15.81 17.54
CA SER A 218 15.91 -17.12 17.26
C SER A 218 14.63 -17.35 18.07
N ILE A 219 13.51 -17.43 17.35
CA ILE A 219 12.19 -17.79 17.84
C ILE A 219 12.14 -19.32 18.04
N GLY A 220 11.48 -19.82 19.09
CA GLY A 220 11.14 -21.25 19.25
C GLY A 220 12.05 -22.09 20.14
N SER A 221 12.97 -21.49 20.90
CA SER A 221 13.77 -22.25 21.90
C SER A 221 12.96 -22.55 23.17
N PRO A 222 13.21 -23.68 23.88
CA PRO A 222 12.58 -23.94 25.18
C PRO A 222 12.85 -22.78 26.16
N GLY A 223 11.78 -22.08 26.58
CA GLY A 223 11.86 -20.89 27.44
C GLY A 223 11.76 -19.54 26.70
N ASP A 224 11.60 -19.55 25.38
CA ASP A 224 11.33 -18.35 24.58
C ASP A 224 9.97 -17.72 24.95
N LYS A 225 9.93 -16.38 24.99
CA LYS A 225 8.76 -15.57 25.33
C LYS A 225 7.65 -15.63 24.26
N SER A 226 7.98 -16.08 23.06
CA SER A 226 7.09 -16.25 21.90
C SER A 226 6.25 -17.54 21.96
N LEU A 227 6.62 -18.50 22.81
CA LEU A 227 5.86 -19.76 22.96
C LEU A 227 4.56 -19.53 23.76
N PRO A 228 3.47 -20.29 23.48
CA PRO A 228 2.26 -20.26 24.27
C PRO A 228 2.59 -20.49 25.75
N LYS A 229 2.44 -19.45 26.56
CA LYS A 229 2.66 -19.59 28.00
C LYS A 229 1.46 -20.32 28.57
N ASN A 230 1.72 -21.26 29.48
CA ASN A 230 0.66 -21.75 30.36
C ASN A 230 -0.03 -20.53 30.95
N GLY A 231 -1.33 -20.43 30.68
CA GLY A 231 -2.13 -19.31 31.11
C GLY A 231 -1.95 -19.00 32.60
N GLY A 232 -2.16 -17.75 32.99
CA GLY A 232 -2.15 -17.38 34.39
C GLY A 232 -3.34 -18.01 35.12
N ARG A 233 -3.11 -18.65 36.26
CA ARG A 233 -4.22 -18.91 37.20
C ARG A 233 -4.67 -17.57 37.76
N ILE A 234 -5.86 -17.14 37.36
CA ILE A 234 -6.46 -15.91 37.86
C ILE A 234 -7.01 -16.21 39.26
N PRO A 235 -6.71 -15.38 40.28
CA PRO A 235 -7.27 -15.55 41.60
C PRO A 235 -8.78 -15.30 41.56
N PHE A 236 -9.56 -16.36 41.34
CA PHE A 236 -11.03 -16.30 41.22
C PHE A 236 -11.68 -15.56 42.39
N GLY A 237 -11.13 -15.69 43.60
CA GLY A 237 -11.62 -15.00 44.80
C GLY A 237 -11.59 -13.48 44.73
N THR A 238 -10.71 -12.86 43.92
CA THR A 238 -10.60 -11.40 43.82
C THR A 238 -11.46 -10.79 42.70
N ILE A 239 -11.98 -11.62 41.80
CA ILE A 239 -12.79 -11.16 40.65
C ILE A 239 -14.15 -11.86 40.54
N ILE A 240 -14.56 -12.66 41.53
CA ILE A 240 -15.76 -13.50 41.45
C ILE A 240 -17.02 -12.69 41.12
N ASP A 241 -17.13 -11.48 41.66
CA ASP A 241 -18.25 -10.58 41.38
C ASP A 241 -18.24 -10.09 39.92
N GLN A 242 -17.05 -9.88 39.34
CA GLN A 242 -16.88 -9.50 37.94
C GLN A 242 -17.11 -10.67 36.97
N LEU A 243 -17.17 -11.91 37.48
CA LEU A 243 -17.46 -13.11 36.71
C LEU A 243 -18.94 -13.53 36.76
N LYS A 244 -19.75 -12.94 37.65
CA LYS A 244 -21.15 -13.34 37.90
C LYS A 244 -22.07 -13.21 36.68
N HIS A 245 -21.72 -12.33 35.73
CA HIS A 245 -22.58 -11.95 34.61
C HIS A 245 -21.92 -12.19 33.25
N CYS A 246 -20.89 -13.04 33.18
CA CYS A 246 -20.22 -13.38 31.92
C CYS A 246 -21.16 -14.07 30.90
N ASP A 247 -22.28 -14.62 31.35
CA ASP A 247 -23.35 -15.18 30.52
C ASP A 247 -24.24 -14.13 29.87
N VAL A 248 -24.28 -12.91 30.42
CA VAL A 248 -25.08 -11.78 29.93
C VAL A 248 -24.22 -10.77 29.18
N SER A 249 -23.00 -10.52 29.66
CA SER A 249 -22.07 -9.58 29.03
C SER A 249 -20.64 -10.06 29.26
N ILE A 250 -19.93 -10.29 28.16
CA ILE A 250 -18.49 -10.55 28.22
C ILE A 250 -17.81 -9.25 28.61
N VAL A 251 -16.89 -9.31 29.56
CA VAL A 251 -16.01 -8.20 29.99
C VAL A 251 -14.56 -8.72 30.03
N PRO A 252 -13.53 -7.88 30.14
CA PRO A 252 -12.13 -8.33 30.06
C PRO A 252 -11.81 -9.48 31.01
N ASN A 253 -12.31 -9.46 32.25
CA ASN A 253 -12.07 -10.55 33.20
C ASN A 253 -12.77 -11.87 32.84
N CYS A 254 -13.89 -11.84 32.11
CA CYS A 254 -14.49 -13.05 31.55
C CYS A 254 -13.56 -13.71 30.53
N LEU A 255 -12.96 -12.91 29.63
CA LEU A 255 -11.98 -13.41 28.65
C LEU A 255 -10.73 -13.93 29.34
N ARG A 256 -10.19 -13.16 30.30
CA ARG A 256 -9.03 -13.61 31.07
C ARG A 256 -9.33 -14.94 31.77
N ALA A 257 -10.48 -15.10 32.43
CA ALA A 257 -10.86 -16.33 33.12
C ALA A 257 -11.05 -17.51 32.15
N SER A 258 -11.74 -17.28 31.04
CA SER A 258 -12.07 -18.34 30.06
C SER A 258 -10.85 -18.85 29.31
N TYR A 259 -9.95 -17.94 28.94
CA TYR A 259 -8.74 -18.24 28.16
C TYR A 259 -7.46 -18.27 29.01
N GLN A 260 -7.60 -18.17 30.34
CA GLN A 260 -6.50 -18.19 31.30
C GLN A 260 -5.40 -17.15 31.00
N PHE A 261 -5.76 -15.90 30.68
CA PHE A 261 -4.75 -14.89 30.36
C PHE A 261 -3.84 -14.62 31.58
N PRO A 262 -2.53 -14.37 31.36
CA PRO A 262 -1.62 -14.00 32.43
C PRO A 262 -2.02 -12.66 33.05
N GLN A 263 -2.09 -12.60 34.39
CA GLN A 263 -2.50 -11.40 35.13
C GLN A 263 -1.43 -10.29 35.12
N ALA A 264 -0.14 -10.68 35.04
CA ALA A 264 0.98 -9.76 34.98
C ALA A 264 1.60 -9.79 33.59
N ILE A 265 1.22 -8.83 32.76
CA ILE A 265 1.80 -8.61 31.44
C ILE A 265 2.85 -7.51 31.58
N ILE A 266 4.02 -7.71 30.97
CA ILE A 266 5.09 -6.72 30.91
C ILE A 266 5.19 -6.29 29.45
N ALA A 267 5.19 -4.98 29.21
CA ALA A 267 5.42 -4.43 27.87
C ALA A 267 6.79 -4.89 27.35
N ASN A 268 6.82 -5.38 26.12
CA ASN A 268 8.07 -5.66 25.43
C ASN A 268 8.33 -4.48 24.49
N PRO A 269 9.42 -3.71 24.66
CA PRO A 269 9.70 -2.55 23.81
C PRO A 269 9.97 -2.92 22.34
N LYS A 270 10.20 -4.22 22.05
CA LYS A 270 10.35 -4.74 20.68
C LYS A 270 9.05 -5.28 20.09
N ASN A 271 7.95 -5.23 20.84
CA ASN A 271 6.64 -5.67 20.38
C ASN A 271 5.78 -4.44 20.04
N SER A 272 5.05 -4.52 18.93
CA SER A 272 4.03 -3.55 18.54
C SER A 272 2.72 -4.30 18.28
N TYR A 273 1.60 -3.62 18.49
CA TYR A 273 0.27 -4.13 18.18
C TYR A 273 -0.51 -3.01 17.53
N GLY A 274 -0.85 -3.17 16.26
CA GLY A 274 -1.65 -2.22 15.49
C GLY A 274 -3.11 -2.66 15.40
N ILE A 275 -4.01 -1.70 15.45
CA ILE A 275 -5.44 -1.83 15.12
C ILE A 275 -5.73 -0.79 14.05
N VAL A 276 -6.43 -1.19 13.00
CA VAL A 276 -6.84 -0.31 11.91
C VAL A 276 -8.29 0.11 12.11
N GLU A 277 -8.58 1.39 11.88
CA GLU A 277 -9.91 1.98 11.93
C GLU A 277 -10.13 2.90 10.75
N TYR A 278 -11.39 3.10 10.39
CA TYR A 278 -11.77 3.85 9.20
C TYR A 278 -12.60 5.07 9.57
N THR A 279 -12.14 6.26 9.21
CA THR A 279 -12.88 7.50 9.44
C THR A 279 -14.23 7.43 8.69
N PRO A 280 -15.36 7.88 9.29
CA PRO A 280 -15.47 8.63 10.54
C PRO A 280 -15.62 7.78 11.81
N GLN A 281 -15.39 6.47 11.77
CA GLN A 281 -15.35 5.69 13.00
C GLN A 281 -14.08 5.98 13.79
N ALA A 282 -14.24 6.30 15.08
CA ALA A 282 -13.12 6.56 15.98
C ALA A 282 -13.54 6.42 17.44
N TYR A 283 -12.62 6.00 18.30
CA TYR A 283 -12.88 5.86 19.74
C TYR A 283 -13.12 7.23 20.41
N LEU A 284 -13.84 7.24 21.53
CA LEU A 284 -13.99 8.40 22.40
C LEU A 284 -13.05 8.28 23.62
N PRO A 285 -12.12 9.24 23.82
CA PRO A 285 -11.25 9.26 24.98
C PRO A 285 -11.97 9.09 26.32
N GLY A 286 -13.16 9.70 26.45
CA GLY A 286 -13.95 9.64 27.66
C GLY A 286 -14.60 8.27 27.90
N ASP A 287 -14.91 7.53 26.85
CA ASP A 287 -15.52 6.20 26.97
C ASP A 287 -14.46 5.15 27.31
N LEU A 288 -13.27 5.23 26.69
CA LEU A 288 -12.10 4.47 27.14
C LEU A 288 -11.82 4.67 28.64
N ASP A 289 -11.83 5.91 29.14
CA ASP A 289 -11.58 6.18 30.56
C ASP A 289 -12.66 5.59 31.47
N LYS A 290 -13.94 5.65 31.07
CA LYS A 290 -15.04 5.01 31.82
C LYS A 290 -14.87 3.49 31.85
N PHE A 291 -14.58 2.88 30.70
CA PHE A 291 -14.37 1.45 30.58
C PHE A 291 -13.16 0.98 31.40
N PHE A 292 -12.01 1.65 31.24
CA PHE A 292 -10.82 1.35 32.03
C PHE A 292 -11.06 1.56 33.52
N GLY A 293 -11.79 2.61 33.91
CA GLY A 293 -12.17 2.83 35.31
C GLY A 293 -12.91 1.63 35.91
N ASN A 294 -13.72 0.93 35.12
CA ASN A 294 -14.50 -0.22 35.57
C ASN A 294 -13.74 -1.56 35.45
N PHE A 295 -12.93 -1.74 34.40
CA PHE A 295 -12.38 -3.06 34.03
C PHE A 295 -10.86 -3.16 33.97
N SER A 296 -10.15 -2.02 33.89
CA SER A 296 -8.68 -1.95 33.86
C SER A 296 -8.17 -0.63 34.48
N PRO A 297 -8.33 -0.40 35.80
CA PRO A 297 -8.10 0.93 36.38
C PRO A 297 -6.68 1.49 36.18
N SER A 298 -5.68 0.61 36.02
CA SER A 298 -4.31 1.00 35.74
C SER A 298 -4.09 1.58 34.33
N ALA A 299 -5.05 1.39 33.42
CA ALA A 299 -5.02 1.89 32.04
C ALA A 299 -5.80 3.21 31.86
N VAL A 300 -6.43 3.76 32.90
CA VAL A 300 -7.13 5.05 32.82
C VAL A 300 -6.16 6.15 32.35
N GLY A 301 -6.62 6.99 31.42
CA GLY A 301 -5.82 8.04 30.79
C GLY A 301 -4.87 7.54 29.69
N GLN A 302 -4.77 6.24 29.45
CA GLN A 302 -3.99 5.71 28.33
C GLN A 302 -4.76 5.82 27.02
N ARG A 303 -4.02 6.05 25.93
CA ARG A 303 -4.54 6.15 24.56
C ARG A 303 -3.67 5.34 23.60
N PRO A 304 -4.23 4.86 22.47
CA PRO A 304 -3.40 4.32 21.41
C PRO A 304 -2.50 5.41 20.82
N ILE A 305 -1.43 4.99 20.15
CA ILE A 305 -0.56 5.86 19.36
C ILE A 305 -1.25 6.04 18.00
N LEU A 306 -1.73 7.25 17.71
CA LEU A 306 -2.34 7.54 16.41
C LEU A 306 -1.29 7.59 15.31
N ASP A 307 -1.48 6.76 14.30
CA ASP A 307 -0.84 6.81 12.99
C ASP A 307 -1.93 7.14 11.95
N SER A 308 -1.74 8.25 11.24
CA SER A 308 -2.76 8.84 10.37
C SER A 308 -2.43 8.49 8.92
N ILE A 309 -3.34 7.76 8.29
CA ILE A 309 -3.26 7.35 6.90
C ILE A 309 -4.33 8.10 6.11
N ASP A 310 -3.91 8.76 5.04
CA ASP A 310 -4.81 9.47 4.11
C ASP A 310 -5.83 10.41 4.77
N GLY A 311 -5.39 11.13 5.79
CA GLY A 311 -6.23 12.08 6.51
C GLY A 311 -7.01 11.52 7.68
N GLY A 312 -6.78 10.24 8.02
CA GLY A 312 -7.23 9.59 9.24
C GLY A 312 -7.09 10.47 10.47
N TYR A 313 -8.20 10.76 11.14
CA TYR A 313 -8.16 11.54 12.38
C TYR A 313 -9.14 11.01 13.42
N LEU A 314 -8.80 11.29 14.68
CA LEU A 314 -9.66 10.99 15.82
C LEU A 314 -10.84 11.97 15.85
N GLN A 315 -11.96 11.61 15.23
CA GLN A 315 -13.19 12.40 15.31
C GLN A 315 -13.88 12.15 16.66
N THR A 316 -14.33 13.23 17.31
CA THR A 316 -15.02 13.15 18.61
C THR A 316 -16.26 14.05 18.67
N ASP A 317 -16.61 14.66 17.54
CA ASP A 317 -17.74 15.57 17.36
C ASP A 317 -19.05 14.79 17.16
N ARG A 318 -19.00 13.65 16.46
CA ARG A 318 -20.16 12.78 16.27
C ARG A 318 -20.10 11.63 17.25
N GLN A 319 -20.82 11.81 18.35
CA GLN A 319 -20.90 10.84 19.44
C GLN A 319 -22.19 10.02 19.32
N ALA A 320 -22.09 8.85 18.71
CA ALA A 320 -23.15 7.86 18.68
C ALA A 320 -22.57 6.46 18.46
N PHE A 321 -23.34 5.44 18.78
CA PHE A 321 -22.89 4.05 18.66
C PHE A 321 -22.36 3.70 17.26
N ASP A 322 -23.01 4.18 16.19
CA ASP A 322 -22.58 3.90 14.81
C ASP A 322 -21.24 4.56 14.43
N TYR A 323 -20.78 5.56 15.19
CA TYR A 323 -19.54 6.30 14.96
C TYR A 323 -18.41 5.89 15.89
N ASN A 324 -18.72 5.39 17.09
CA ASN A 324 -17.71 5.14 18.10
C ASN A 324 -17.69 3.68 18.56
N GLY A 325 -18.79 2.94 18.38
CA GLY A 325 -18.99 1.62 18.97
C GLY A 325 -17.93 0.58 18.58
N GLU A 326 -17.58 0.48 17.29
CA GLU A 326 -16.55 -0.47 16.82
C GLU A 326 -15.17 -0.09 17.40
N SER A 327 -14.76 1.17 17.21
CA SER A 327 -13.44 1.60 17.65
C SER A 327 -13.29 1.65 19.17
N ASP A 328 -14.33 2.06 19.89
CA ASP A 328 -14.36 1.91 21.35
C ASP A 328 -14.23 0.44 21.73
N LEU A 329 -15.01 -0.48 21.14
CA LEU A 329 -14.93 -1.91 21.42
C LEU A 329 -13.51 -2.46 21.23
N ASP A 330 -12.88 -2.15 20.10
CA ASP A 330 -11.54 -2.61 19.77
C ASP A 330 -10.50 -2.10 20.77
N PHE A 331 -10.47 -0.79 21.06
CA PHE A 331 -9.48 -0.23 21.98
C PHE A 331 -9.78 -0.52 23.46
N GLU A 332 -11.05 -0.53 23.88
CA GLU A 332 -11.45 -0.89 25.25
C GLU A 332 -10.95 -2.29 25.62
N TYR A 333 -11.13 -3.25 24.71
CA TYR A 333 -10.70 -4.63 24.93
C TYR A 333 -9.22 -4.83 24.70
N ALA A 334 -8.68 -4.42 23.55
CA ALA A 334 -7.29 -4.65 23.22
C ALA A 334 -6.38 -4.03 24.27
N MET A 335 -6.56 -2.74 24.58
CA MET A 335 -5.73 -2.05 25.55
C MET A 335 -5.90 -2.63 26.96
N SER A 336 -7.12 -3.02 27.37
CA SER A 336 -7.31 -3.69 28.66
C SER A 336 -6.57 -5.03 28.73
N LEU A 337 -6.57 -5.80 27.65
CA LEU A 337 -6.02 -7.15 27.64
C LEU A 337 -4.50 -7.17 27.49
N VAL A 338 -3.88 -6.17 26.84
CA VAL A 338 -2.42 -6.14 26.60
C VAL A 338 -1.65 -5.14 27.45
N TYR A 339 -2.32 -4.27 28.22
CA TYR A 339 -1.66 -3.25 29.07
C TYR A 339 -0.55 -3.89 29.95
N PRO A 340 0.66 -3.30 30.03
CA PRO A 340 1.07 -1.97 29.56
C PRO A 340 1.68 -1.90 28.14
N GLN A 341 1.49 -2.93 27.30
CA GLN A 341 1.92 -2.87 25.90
C GLN A 341 1.20 -1.72 25.17
N LYS A 342 1.96 -0.90 24.44
CA LYS A 342 1.39 0.18 23.64
C LYS A 342 0.75 -0.38 22.37
N VAL A 343 -0.43 0.15 22.06
CA VAL A 343 -1.23 -0.17 20.86
C VAL A 343 -1.16 1.03 19.92
N THR A 344 -0.98 0.77 18.64
CA THR A 344 -1.03 1.77 17.56
C THR A 344 -2.41 1.73 16.91
N LEU A 345 -3.00 2.89 16.70
CA LEU A 345 -4.20 3.10 15.90
C LEU A 345 -3.76 3.55 14.51
N TYR A 346 -3.96 2.72 13.49
CA TYR A 346 -3.90 3.13 12.09
C TYR A 346 -5.27 3.69 11.71
N GLN A 347 -5.44 5.00 11.82
CA GLN A 347 -6.69 5.66 11.41
C GLN A 347 -6.58 5.97 9.92
N VAL A 348 -7.52 5.50 9.11
CA VAL A 348 -7.44 5.57 7.65
C VAL A 348 -8.59 6.42 7.10
N GLY A 349 -8.25 7.26 6.13
CA GLY A 349 -9.18 8.07 5.37
C GLY A 349 -9.79 9.22 6.13
N ASP A 350 -10.63 10.00 5.47
CA ASP A 350 -11.17 11.25 6.00
C ASP A 350 -12.68 11.18 6.27
N SER A 351 -13.28 12.27 6.76
CA SER A 351 -14.72 12.24 7.12
C SER A 351 -15.68 12.43 5.94
N TYR A 352 -15.15 12.62 4.74
CA TYR A 352 -15.89 12.87 3.51
C TYR A 352 -15.85 11.66 2.58
N GLU A 353 -14.65 11.23 2.18
CA GLU A 353 -14.46 10.06 1.33
C GLU A 353 -14.39 8.76 2.13
N GLY A 354 -13.97 8.82 3.41
CA GLY A 354 -13.75 7.61 4.21
C GLY A 354 -12.54 6.83 3.71
N ALA A 355 -12.48 5.54 3.97
CA ALA A 355 -11.44 4.67 3.41
C ALA A 355 -11.92 3.23 3.32
N SER A 356 -11.22 2.44 2.53
CA SER A 356 -11.39 1.00 2.41
C SER A 356 -10.19 0.27 3.02
N PHE A 357 -10.31 -1.07 3.08
CA PHE A 357 -9.18 -1.93 3.43
C PHE A 357 -7.99 -1.73 2.50
N ASN A 358 -8.21 -1.44 1.22
CA ASN A 358 -7.13 -1.24 0.27
C ASN A 358 -6.32 0.02 0.57
N ASN A 359 -6.96 1.14 0.97
CA ASN A 359 -6.22 2.34 1.40
C ASN A 359 -5.27 2.05 2.59
N PHE A 360 -5.65 1.13 3.49
CA PHE A 360 -4.74 0.68 4.55
C PHE A 360 -3.59 -0.17 4.00
N LEU A 361 -3.90 -1.10 3.11
CA LEU A 361 -2.91 -2.00 2.49
C LEU A 361 -1.90 -1.21 1.65
N ASP A 362 -2.35 -0.18 0.94
CA ASP A 362 -1.55 0.78 0.21
C ASP A 362 -0.51 1.43 1.11
N ALA A 363 -0.94 1.95 2.27
CA ALA A 363 -0.05 2.65 3.18
C ALA A 363 0.98 1.75 3.90
N ILE A 364 0.74 0.44 3.98
CA ILE A 364 1.69 -0.51 4.58
C ILE A 364 2.52 -1.26 3.54
N ASP A 365 2.07 -1.30 2.29
CA ASP A 365 2.76 -1.89 1.14
C ASP A 365 2.35 -1.21 -0.18
N GLY A 366 3.02 -0.12 -0.56
CA GLY A 366 2.79 0.57 -1.83
C GLY A 366 3.07 -0.23 -3.11
N SER A 367 3.45 -1.51 -3.02
CA SER A 367 3.48 -2.42 -4.17
C SER A 367 2.16 -3.15 -4.41
N TYR A 368 1.25 -3.16 -3.43
CA TYR A 368 -0.08 -3.76 -3.48
C TYR A 368 -0.94 -3.23 -4.66
N CYS A 369 -0.82 -1.93 -4.95
CA CYS A 369 -1.70 -1.15 -5.82
C CYS A 369 -1.69 -1.55 -7.31
N THR A 370 -0.77 -2.43 -7.72
CA THR A 370 -0.52 -2.67 -9.15
C THR A 370 -0.80 -4.09 -9.63
N TYR A 371 -1.10 -5.06 -8.75
CA TYR A 371 -1.32 -6.44 -9.16
C TYR A 371 -2.80 -6.85 -9.05
N GLN A 372 -3.46 -7.05 -10.21
CA GLN A 372 -4.76 -7.72 -10.36
C GLN A 372 -5.92 -7.23 -9.45
N GLY A 373 -6.01 -5.93 -9.22
CA GLY A 373 -7.20 -5.32 -8.58
C GLY A 373 -7.07 -5.09 -7.08
N GLY A 374 -5.85 -4.81 -6.59
CA GLY A 374 -5.63 -4.26 -5.25
C GLY A 374 -6.54 -3.04 -5.03
N ASP A 375 -6.45 -2.04 -5.92
CA ASP A 375 -7.34 -0.88 -5.89
C ASP A 375 -8.61 -1.12 -6.72
N ASP A 376 -9.77 -1.05 -6.08
CA ASP A 376 -11.09 -0.99 -6.70
C ASP A 376 -11.59 0.47 -6.72
N PRO A 377 -11.63 1.13 -7.88
CA PRO A 377 -12.05 2.53 -8.02
C PRO A 377 -13.50 2.80 -7.62
N THR A 378 -14.30 1.76 -7.36
CA THR A 378 -15.69 1.85 -6.90
C THR A 378 -15.84 1.65 -5.39
N GLN A 379 -14.80 1.16 -4.72
CA GLN A 379 -14.81 0.86 -3.28
C GLN A 379 -13.79 1.69 -2.50
N ASP A 380 -12.68 2.07 -3.12
CA ASP A 380 -11.54 2.70 -2.46
C ASP A 380 -11.63 4.22 -2.54
N ALA A 381 -11.31 4.88 -1.43
CA ALA A 381 -11.22 6.32 -1.38
C ALA A 381 -10.00 6.80 -2.18
N SER A 382 -10.07 8.00 -2.74
CA SER A 382 -9.02 8.56 -3.60
C SER A 382 -8.38 9.77 -2.95
N TYR A 383 -7.05 9.77 -2.84
CA TYR A 383 -6.34 10.87 -2.20
C TYR A 383 -5.28 11.52 -3.12
N PRO A 384 -5.15 12.87 -3.16
CA PRO A 384 -5.88 13.86 -2.36
C PRO A 384 -7.36 13.88 -2.69
N ASP A 385 -8.21 13.94 -1.66
CA ASP A 385 -9.66 14.15 -1.83
C ASP A 385 -9.81 15.41 -2.67
N THR A 386 -10.52 15.32 -3.79
CA THR A 386 -10.80 16.44 -4.71
C THR A 386 -12.22 16.98 -4.50
N GLU A 387 -13.11 16.16 -3.95
CA GLU A 387 -14.55 16.36 -3.90
C GLU A 387 -15.03 17.20 -2.70
N GLY A 388 -14.27 17.17 -1.61
CA GLY A 388 -14.50 17.94 -0.40
C GLY A 388 -13.98 19.38 -0.49
N THR A 389 -14.80 20.36 -0.12
CA THR A 389 -14.33 21.73 0.15
C THR A 389 -14.65 22.06 1.59
N GLY A 390 -13.65 21.99 2.47
CA GLY A 390 -13.86 22.12 3.91
C GLY A 390 -12.70 21.56 4.73
N LEU A 391 -12.87 21.59 6.05
CA LEU A 391 -11.95 20.91 6.97
C LEU A 391 -12.39 19.49 7.26
N GLY A 392 -11.41 18.62 7.51
CA GLY A 392 -11.58 17.17 7.54
C GLY A 392 -11.44 16.52 6.17
N VAL A 393 -11.15 17.31 5.13
CA VAL A 393 -10.84 16.85 3.78
C VAL A 393 -9.34 16.72 3.61
N TYR A 394 -8.86 15.54 3.24
CA TYR A 394 -7.44 15.31 3.05
C TYR A 394 -6.97 15.73 1.66
N LYS A 395 -6.29 16.89 1.59
CA LYS A 395 -5.68 17.39 0.33
C LYS A 395 -4.23 16.94 0.13
N GLY A 396 -3.73 16.02 0.97
CA GLY A 396 -2.39 15.47 0.83
C GLY A 396 -2.36 14.32 -0.18
N PRO A 397 -1.17 13.96 -0.70
CA PRO A 397 -1.05 12.79 -1.56
C PRO A 397 -1.41 11.52 -0.79
N GLU A 398 -2.04 10.56 -1.46
CA GLU A 398 -2.24 9.20 -0.95
C GLU A 398 -0.90 8.61 -0.45
N ILE A 399 -0.95 7.93 0.68
CA ILE A 399 0.20 7.28 1.32
C ILE A 399 0.35 5.87 0.76
N TRP A 400 1.55 5.58 0.23
CA TRP A 400 1.96 4.30 -0.35
C TRP A 400 3.24 3.79 0.34
#